data_AF-C4TA09-F1
#
_entry.id   AF-C4TA09-F1
#
_cell.length_a   1.000
_cell.length_b   1.000
_cell.length_c   1.000
_cell.angle_alpha   90.00
_cell.angle_beta   90.00
_cell.angle_gamma   90.00
#
_symmetry.space_group_name_H-M   'P 1'
#
loop_
_entity.id
_entity.type
_entity.pdbx_description
1 polymer ?
#
loop_
_entity_poly.entity_id
_entity_poly.type
_entity_poly.pdbx_seq_one_letter_code
_entity_poly.pdbx_strand_id
1 'polypeptide(L)'
;HTQAAAGVAGVIKMVMAMRHGVLPQSLHIDEPTPHVDWTAGRIALLTEPSHWPQTGAPRRAAVSSFGVSGTNAHVILEQACAVAESEETDTARTPAPPAVPWVPSARSEAGLRAHALRVRSFVSADADLRPVDVGWSLASARSVLSHRAVVVGADRDELLRELEAVASGSATVGEARTRSGVVFVFPGQGSQWVGMALELLEHSPVFAERMRECADALAPFVEWSLFGVLGDEVALGRVDVVQPVLWAVMVSLAELWRSYGVTPSAVVG
;
A
#
# COMPACT_ATOMS: atom_id res chain seq x y z
N HIS A 1 7.71 35.04 12.12
CA HIS A 1 7.01 35.33 10.84
C HIS A 1 7.81 34.75 9.69
N THR A 2 7.27 33.77 8.95
CA THR A 2 7.97 33.04 7.86
C THR A 2 7.91 33.74 6.49
N GLN A 3 7.80 35.08 6.50
CA GLN A 3 7.70 35.93 5.30
C GLN A 3 6.71 35.39 4.25
N ALA A 4 7.17 35.06 3.05
CA ALA A 4 6.34 34.56 1.95
C ALA A 4 5.54 33.29 2.30
N ALA A 5 6.03 32.48 3.24
CA ALA A 5 5.35 31.27 3.69
C ALA A 5 4.33 31.50 4.83
N ALA A 6 4.13 32.74 5.28
CA ALA A 6 3.27 33.02 6.44
C ALA A 6 1.81 32.64 6.20
N GLY A 7 1.27 32.97 5.01
CA GLY A 7 -0.11 32.64 4.65
C GLY A 7 -0.36 31.13 4.65
N VAL A 8 0.49 30.36 3.95
CA VAL A 8 0.34 28.88 3.88
C VAL A 8 0.62 28.22 5.23
N ALA A 9 1.51 28.75 6.07
CA ALA A 9 1.68 28.26 7.43
C ALA A 9 0.40 28.41 8.26
N GLY A 10 -0.34 29.52 8.10
CA GLY A 10 -1.66 29.71 8.71
C GLY A 10 -2.68 28.68 8.21
N VAL A 11 -2.68 28.38 6.90
CA VAL A 11 -3.54 27.33 6.32
C VAL A 11 -3.20 25.96 6.91
N ILE A 12 -1.93 25.58 6.96
CA ILE A 12 -1.48 24.30 7.54
C ILE A 12 -1.92 24.19 9.01
N LYS A 13 -1.72 25.25 9.81
CA LYS A 13 -2.19 25.30 11.20
C LYS A 13 -3.69 24.98 11.28
N MET A 14 -4.51 25.66 10.47
CA MET A 14 -5.96 25.50 10.57
C MET A 14 -6.45 24.16 10.03
N VAL A 15 -5.83 23.61 8.99
CA VAL A 15 -6.14 22.25 8.49
C VAL A 15 -5.83 21.20 9.56
N MET A 16 -4.68 21.30 10.24
CA MET A 16 -4.33 20.40 11.34
C MET A 16 -5.27 20.57 12.53
N ALA A 17 -5.63 21.80 12.89
CA ALA A 17 -6.60 22.07 13.96
C ALA A 17 -7.98 21.46 13.66
N MET A 18 -8.45 21.52 12.40
CA MET A 18 -9.70 20.87 11.97
C MET A 18 -9.60 19.35 12.05
N ARG A 19 -8.48 18.77 11.60
CA ARG A 19 -8.23 17.31 11.62
C ARG A 19 -8.23 16.75 13.04
N HIS A 20 -7.59 17.45 13.98
CA HIS A 20 -7.49 17.02 15.37
C HIS A 20 -8.63 17.52 16.26
N GLY A 21 -9.45 18.46 15.78
CA GLY A 21 -10.52 19.07 16.56
C GLY A 21 -10.04 19.88 17.75
N VAL A 22 -8.83 20.45 17.67
CA VAL A 22 -8.21 21.26 18.72
C VAL A 22 -7.62 22.51 18.10
N LEU A 23 -7.95 23.66 18.66
CA LEU A 23 -7.35 24.95 18.34
C LEU A 23 -6.09 25.14 19.21
N PRO A 24 -4.89 25.24 18.63
CA PRO A 24 -3.67 25.41 19.41
C PRO A 24 -3.55 26.85 19.91
N GLN A 25 -3.01 27.01 21.12
CA GLN A 25 -2.76 28.31 21.73
C GLN A 25 -1.86 29.21 20.88
N SER A 26 -2.10 30.51 20.97
CA SER A 26 -1.19 31.56 20.52
C SER A 26 -0.25 31.92 21.67
N LEU A 27 1.05 31.90 21.40
CA LEU A 27 2.09 32.14 22.41
C LEU A 27 2.34 33.63 22.62
N HIS A 28 2.99 33.96 23.74
CA HIS A 28 3.39 35.32 24.13
C HIS A 28 2.21 36.28 24.30
N ILE A 29 1.10 35.77 24.84
CA ILE A 29 -0.05 36.54 25.26
C ILE A 29 -0.12 36.48 26.78
N ASP A 30 0.72 37.29 27.45
CA ASP A 30 0.67 37.44 28.91
C ASP A 30 -0.53 38.31 29.33
N GLU A 31 -0.80 39.36 28.55
CA GLU A 31 -1.97 40.22 28.66
C GLU A 31 -2.42 40.67 27.25
N PRO A 32 -3.73 40.76 26.94
CA PRO A 32 -4.21 41.31 25.68
C PRO A 32 -3.74 42.76 25.47
N THR A 33 -3.44 43.17 24.23
CA THR A 33 -3.00 44.56 23.98
C THR A 33 -4.09 45.58 24.39
N PRO A 34 -3.73 46.67 25.09
CA PRO A 34 -4.70 47.69 25.52
C PRO A 34 -5.19 48.57 24.36
N HIS A 35 -4.60 48.44 23.17
CA HIS A 35 -4.95 49.23 21.98
C HIS A 35 -6.19 48.70 21.24
N VAL A 36 -6.79 47.61 21.72
CA VAL A 36 -8.00 46.99 21.18
C VAL A 36 -9.02 46.86 22.29
N ASP A 37 -10.26 47.26 22.03
CA ASP A 37 -11.38 46.98 22.93
C ASP A 37 -11.85 45.54 22.76
N TRP A 38 -11.40 44.66 23.66
CA TRP A 38 -11.77 43.24 23.67
C TRP A 38 -13.18 42.99 24.23
N THR A 39 -13.80 43.97 24.89
CA THR A 39 -15.12 43.80 25.53
C THR A 39 -16.29 44.02 24.56
N ALA A 40 -16.08 44.79 23.50
CA ALA A 40 -17.11 45.10 22.50
C ALA A 40 -17.35 43.98 21.47
N GLY A 41 -16.51 42.93 21.42
CA GLY A 41 -16.50 41.94 20.35
C GLY A 41 -16.90 40.52 20.76
N ARG A 42 -17.16 39.67 19.75
CA ARG A 42 -17.27 38.21 19.90
C ARG A 42 -15.94 37.48 19.63
N ILE A 43 -14.82 38.19 19.79
CA ILE A 43 -13.48 37.68 19.50
C ILE A 43 -12.78 37.41 20.82
N ALA A 44 -12.25 36.21 20.97
CA ALA A 44 -11.41 35.82 22.10
C ALA A 44 -10.04 35.37 21.59
N LEU A 45 -8.99 35.67 22.36
CA LEU A 45 -7.65 35.17 22.11
C LEU A 45 -7.55 33.71 22.59
N LEU A 46 -6.88 32.86 21.80
CA LEU A 46 -6.56 31.49 22.19
C LEU A 46 -5.31 31.48 23.07
N THR A 47 -5.45 31.79 24.36
CA THR A 47 -4.32 31.79 25.32
C THR A 47 -3.96 30.40 25.83
N GLU A 48 -4.86 29.42 25.63
CA GLU A 48 -4.66 28.01 25.95
C GLU A 48 -5.17 27.14 24.79
N PRO A 49 -4.73 25.86 24.68
CA PRO A 49 -5.28 24.94 23.71
C PRO A 49 -6.74 24.66 24.03
N SER A 50 -7.62 24.75 23.04
CA SER A 50 -9.07 24.56 23.25
C SER A 50 -9.65 23.57 22.27
N HIS A 51 -10.58 22.73 22.74
CA HIS A 51 -11.35 21.87 21.85
C HIS A 51 -12.20 22.70 20.88
N TRP A 52 -12.21 22.31 19.61
CA TRP A 52 -13.04 22.97 18.62
C TRP A 52 -14.49 22.50 18.79
N PRO A 53 -15.44 23.41 19.12
CA PRO A 53 -16.82 23.03 19.40
C PRO A 53 -17.46 22.22 18.27
N GLN A 54 -18.17 21.16 18.65
CA GLN A 54 -19.02 20.41 17.73
C GLN A 54 -20.42 21.03 17.75
N THR A 55 -20.83 21.60 16.62
CA THR A 55 -22.10 22.32 16.49
C THR A 55 -23.09 21.63 15.54
N GLY A 56 -22.74 20.46 15.01
CA GLY A 56 -23.47 19.78 13.94
C GLY A 56 -23.21 20.35 12.53
N ALA A 57 -22.46 21.45 12.41
CA ALA A 57 -22.01 22.01 11.14
C ALA A 57 -20.50 21.75 10.92
N PRO A 58 -20.02 21.74 9.65
CA PRO A 58 -18.60 21.68 9.36
C PRO A 58 -17.82 22.81 10.04
N ARG A 59 -16.66 22.50 10.63
CA ARG A 59 -15.78 23.53 11.19
C ARG A 59 -15.32 24.47 10.08
N ARG A 60 -15.37 25.79 10.34
CA ARG A 60 -14.90 26.81 9.42
C ARG A 60 -13.92 27.74 10.10
N ALA A 61 -12.87 28.13 9.40
CA ALA A 61 -11.93 29.13 9.84
C ALA A 61 -11.48 30.01 8.69
N ALA A 62 -10.96 31.19 9.02
CA ALA A 62 -10.38 32.08 8.04
C ALA A 62 -8.88 32.28 8.30
N VAL A 63 -8.11 32.45 7.23
CA VAL A 63 -6.70 32.82 7.28
C VAL A 63 -6.54 34.13 6.52
N SER A 64 -5.99 35.14 7.19
CA SER A 64 -5.69 36.45 6.60
C SER A 64 -4.18 36.65 6.48
N SER A 65 -3.73 37.25 5.39
CA SER A 65 -2.33 37.63 5.19
C SER A 65 -2.25 39.01 4.54
N PHE A 66 -1.46 39.89 5.15
CA PHE A 66 -1.33 41.30 4.76
C PHE A 66 0.12 41.59 4.42
N GLY A 67 0.39 41.83 3.14
CA GLY A 67 1.73 42.13 2.65
C GLY A 67 2.12 43.59 2.85
N VAL A 68 3.42 43.87 3.04
CA VAL A 68 3.94 45.23 3.20
C VAL A 68 3.68 46.13 1.98
N SER A 69 3.50 45.54 0.79
CA SER A 69 3.09 46.25 -0.42
C SER A 69 1.64 46.77 -0.38
N GLY A 70 0.87 46.41 0.64
CA GLY A 70 -0.57 46.70 0.75
C GLY A 70 -1.47 45.65 0.09
N THR A 71 -0.92 44.58 -0.48
CA THR A 71 -1.73 43.47 -1.02
C THR A 71 -2.21 42.56 0.11
N ASN A 72 -3.52 42.31 0.14
CA ASN A 72 -4.19 41.55 1.19
C ASN A 72 -4.85 40.31 0.61
N ALA A 73 -4.75 39.18 1.33
CA ALA A 73 -5.44 37.95 0.99
C ALA A 73 -6.22 37.42 2.20
N HIS A 74 -7.42 36.88 1.94
CA HIS A 74 -8.28 36.27 2.94
C HIS A 74 -8.88 34.99 2.37
N VAL A 75 -8.70 33.87 3.06
CA VAL A 75 -9.19 32.56 2.63
C VAL A 75 -10.06 31.97 3.71
N ILE A 76 -11.22 31.44 3.32
CA ILE A 76 -12.11 30.67 4.19
C ILE A 76 -11.83 29.18 3.93
N LEU A 77 -11.59 28.45 5.00
CA LEU A 77 -11.40 27.01 5.04
C LEU A 77 -12.63 26.36 5.67
N GLU A 78 -13.06 25.26 5.10
CA GLU A 78 -14.11 24.41 5.65
C GLU A 78 -13.55 22.99 5.84
N GLN A 79 -13.91 22.36 6.96
CA GLN A 79 -13.62 20.96 7.21
C GLN A 79 -14.20 20.11 6.07
N ALA A 80 -13.37 19.24 5.50
CA ALA A 80 -13.84 18.28 4.51
C ALA A 80 -15.02 17.49 5.08
N CYS A 81 -16.04 17.23 4.25
CA CYS A 81 -17.10 16.31 4.64
C CYS A 81 -16.43 15.04 5.14
N ALA A 82 -16.87 14.53 6.30
CA ALA A 82 -16.57 13.16 6.62
C ALA A 82 -17.08 12.36 5.42
N VAL A 83 -16.18 11.83 4.60
CA VAL A 83 -16.53 10.63 3.85
C VAL A 83 -16.99 9.73 4.97
N ALA A 84 -18.28 9.39 5.00
CA ALA A 84 -18.76 8.41 5.97
C ALA A 84 -17.71 7.31 5.88
N GLU A 85 -16.94 7.11 6.96
CA GLU A 85 -16.22 5.87 7.15
C GLU A 85 -17.33 4.89 6.91
N SER A 86 -17.34 4.29 5.72
CA SER A 86 -18.43 3.45 5.24
C SER A 86 -18.62 2.51 6.39
N GLU A 87 -19.72 2.70 7.16
CA GLU A 87 -19.89 2.12 8.50
C GLU A 87 -19.36 0.73 8.36
N GLU A 88 -18.21 0.44 9.01
CA GLU A 88 -17.43 -0.76 8.71
C GLU A 88 -18.40 -1.91 8.74
N THR A 89 -18.88 -2.29 7.57
CA THR A 89 -19.97 -3.23 7.51
C THR A 89 -19.18 -4.48 7.69
N ASP A 90 -19.22 -4.99 8.92
CA ASP A 90 -18.65 -6.27 9.36
C ASP A 90 -19.02 -7.42 8.38
N THR A 91 -19.98 -7.16 7.49
CA THR A 91 -20.24 -7.91 6.28
C THR A 91 -19.09 -7.80 5.25
N ALA A 92 -18.20 -8.78 5.35
CA ALA A 92 -17.19 -9.20 4.36
C ALA A 92 -15.96 -8.29 4.23
N ARG A 93 -15.21 -8.14 5.32
CA ARG A 93 -13.76 -7.91 5.20
C ARG A 93 -13.19 -9.02 4.31
N THR A 94 -12.69 -8.68 3.12
CA THR A 94 -12.02 -9.64 2.24
C THR A 94 -10.94 -10.34 3.06
N PRO A 95 -10.86 -11.69 3.01
CA PRO A 95 -9.81 -12.41 3.72
C PRO A 95 -8.45 -11.80 3.38
N ALA A 96 -7.63 -11.57 4.40
CA ALA A 96 -6.26 -11.11 4.16
C ALA A 96 -5.57 -12.15 3.26
N PRO A 97 -4.82 -11.72 2.23
CA PRO A 97 -4.07 -12.65 1.40
C PRO A 97 -3.04 -13.38 2.28
N PRO A 98 -2.64 -14.62 1.91
CA PRO A 98 -1.70 -15.41 2.69
C PRO A 98 -0.33 -14.73 2.85
N ALA A 99 0.00 -13.80 1.94
CA ALA A 99 1.13 -12.90 2.09
C ALA A 99 0.85 -11.55 1.40
N VAL A 100 1.45 -10.48 1.93
CA VAL A 100 1.36 -9.12 1.39
C VAL A 100 2.73 -8.63 0.93
N PRO A 101 2.88 -8.13 -0.31
CA PRO A 101 4.12 -7.50 -0.75
C PRO A 101 4.18 -6.03 -0.33
N TRP A 102 5.29 -5.63 0.27
CA TRP A 102 5.68 -4.24 0.52
C TRP A 102 6.83 -3.85 -0.41
N VAL A 103 6.66 -2.76 -1.16
CA VAL A 103 7.55 -2.37 -2.26
C VAL A 103 8.23 -1.02 -2.03
N PRO A 104 9.07 -0.85 -0.99
CA PRO A 104 9.77 0.41 -0.78
C PRO A 104 10.74 0.69 -1.94
N SER A 105 10.79 1.95 -2.36
CA SER A 105 11.74 2.42 -3.36
C SER A 105 12.38 3.76 -2.99
N ALA A 106 13.57 4.02 -3.57
CA ALA A 106 14.31 5.27 -3.42
C ALA A 106 15.19 5.55 -4.65
N ARG A 107 15.79 6.76 -4.70
CA ARG A 107 16.74 7.15 -5.77
C ARG A 107 18.18 6.67 -5.52
N SER A 108 18.46 6.15 -4.33
CA SER A 108 19.76 5.61 -3.94
C SER A 108 19.58 4.48 -2.93
N GLU A 109 20.57 3.63 -2.79
CA GLU A 109 20.56 2.54 -1.81
C GLU A 109 20.45 3.06 -0.36
N ALA A 110 21.21 4.10 -0.01
CA ALA A 110 21.11 4.76 1.29
C ALA A 110 19.70 5.33 1.54
N GLY A 111 19.08 5.91 0.50
CA GLY A 111 17.71 6.39 0.56
C GLY A 111 16.69 5.27 0.77
N LEU A 112 16.94 4.09 0.19
CA LEU A 112 16.08 2.92 0.34
C LEU A 112 16.14 2.39 1.77
N ARG A 113 17.35 2.26 2.33
CA ARG A 113 17.58 1.85 3.73
C ARG A 113 16.87 2.79 4.70
N ALA A 114 17.04 4.11 4.50
CA ALA A 114 16.36 5.12 5.30
C ALA A 114 14.82 5.07 5.12
N HIS A 115 14.33 4.75 3.93
CA HIS A 115 12.89 4.60 3.68
C HIS A 115 12.33 3.36 4.39
N ALA A 116 13.02 2.22 4.32
CA ALA A 116 12.64 1.00 5.03
C ALA A 116 12.55 1.23 6.55
N LEU A 117 13.53 1.92 7.15
CA LEU A 117 13.49 2.31 8.57
C LEU A 117 12.30 3.20 8.89
N ARG A 118 12.00 4.22 8.06
CA ARG A 118 10.84 5.09 8.28
C ARG A 118 9.52 4.33 8.22
N VAL A 119 9.37 3.42 7.26
CA VAL A 119 8.16 2.58 7.15
C VAL A 119 8.06 1.68 8.37
N ARG A 120 9.15 1.03 8.77
CA ARG A 120 9.20 0.19 9.97
C ARG A 120 8.78 0.99 11.20
N SER A 121 9.38 2.15 11.47
CA SER A 121 9.03 3.00 12.61
C SER A 121 7.58 3.47 12.57
N PHE A 122 7.08 3.86 11.39
CA PHE A 122 5.69 4.29 11.22
C PHE A 122 4.72 3.16 11.54
N VAL A 123 4.96 1.97 10.99
CA VAL A 123 4.11 0.80 11.24
C VAL A 123 4.23 0.36 12.69
N SER A 124 5.42 0.37 13.31
CA SER A 124 5.56 -0.01 14.72
C SER A 124 4.86 0.94 15.69
N ALA A 125 4.70 2.22 15.32
CA ALA A 125 4.04 3.23 16.17
C ALA A 125 2.52 3.07 16.26
N ASP A 126 1.91 2.34 15.33
CA ASP A 126 0.46 2.15 15.24
C ASP A 126 0.13 0.67 14.97
N ALA A 127 -0.44 0.00 15.97
CA ALA A 127 -0.78 -1.42 15.88
C ALA A 127 -2.04 -1.69 15.05
N ASP A 128 -2.86 -0.67 14.80
CA ASP A 128 -4.13 -0.80 14.10
C ASP A 128 -3.95 -0.73 12.57
N LEU A 129 -2.76 -0.35 12.10
CA LEU A 129 -2.41 -0.36 10.68
C LEU A 129 -2.42 -1.78 10.11
N ARG A 130 -3.33 -2.02 9.17
CA ARG A 130 -3.40 -3.30 8.45
C ARG A 130 -2.24 -3.41 7.45
N PRO A 131 -1.52 -4.55 7.41
CA PRO A 131 -0.41 -4.73 6.47
C PRO A 131 -0.77 -4.55 5.00
N VAL A 132 -1.99 -4.93 4.61
CA VAL A 132 -2.51 -4.77 3.24
C VAL A 132 -2.62 -3.30 2.83
N ASP A 133 -3.06 -2.41 3.73
CA ASP A 133 -3.21 -0.99 3.43
C ASP A 133 -1.86 -0.30 3.29
N VAL A 134 -0.87 -0.73 4.09
CA VAL A 134 0.53 -0.28 3.97
C VAL A 134 1.10 -0.70 2.62
N GLY A 135 0.96 -1.97 2.25
CA GLY A 135 1.41 -2.50 0.97
C GLY A 135 0.75 -1.80 -0.22
N TRP A 136 -0.57 -1.64 -0.18
CA TRP A 136 -1.34 -0.90 -1.17
C TRP A 136 -0.85 0.55 -1.30
N SER A 137 -0.62 1.24 -0.19
CA SER A 137 -0.15 2.62 -0.19
C SER A 137 1.26 2.75 -0.77
N LEU A 138 2.15 1.80 -0.47
CA LEU A 138 3.50 1.73 -1.04
C LEU A 138 3.47 1.48 -2.55
N ALA A 139 2.54 0.67 -3.04
CA ALA A 139 2.42 0.31 -4.44
C ALA A 139 1.69 1.37 -5.29
N SER A 140 0.62 1.98 -4.77
CA SER A 140 -0.31 2.81 -5.54
C SER A 140 -0.19 4.31 -5.28
N ALA A 141 0.22 4.72 -4.08
CA ALA A 141 0.22 6.11 -3.64
C ALA A 141 1.63 6.71 -3.51
N ARG A 142 2.65 6.00 -4.01
CA ARG A 142 4.05 6.43 -3.99
C ARG A 142 4.66 6.32 -5.38
N SER A 143 5.55 7.24 -5.70
CA SER A 143 6.36 7.13 -6.92
C SER A 143 7.29 5.92 -6.84
N VAL A 144 7.37 5.17 -7.93
CA VAL A 144 8.29 4.04 -8.05
C VAL A 144 9.65 4.53 -8.54
N LEU A 145 10.70 4.32 -7.74
CA LEU A 145 12.06 4.80 -8.00
C LEU A 145 13.02 3.67 -8.39
N SER A 146 14.28 3.98 -8.72
CA SER A 146 15.21 3.02 -9.32
C SER A 146 15.70 1.95 -8.35
N HIS A 147 15.97 2.29 -7.10
CA HIS A 147 16.41 1.33 -6.08
C HIS A 147 15.18 0.78 -5.37
N ARG A 148 14.97 -0.53 -5.44
CA ARG A 148 13.75 -1.19 -4.96
C ARG A 148 14.11 -2.40 -4.11
N ALA A 149 13.30 -2.63 -3.08
CA ALA A 149 13.21 -3.92 -2.41
C ALA A 149 11.75 -4.37 -2.47
N VAL A 150 11.54 -5.68 -2.44
CA VAL A 150 10.23 -6.29 -2.24
C VAL A 150 10.34 -7.15 -0.99
N VAL A 151 9.54 -6.81 0.00
CA VAL A 151 9.40 -7.56 1.24
C VAL A 151 8.06 -8.27 1.18
N VAL A 152 8.04 -9.58 1.42
CA VAL A 152 6.81 -10.39 1.41
C VAL A 152 6.70 -11.05 2.77
N GLY A 153 5.52 -10.98 3.38
CA GLY A 153 5.26 -11.64 4.65
C GLY A 153 3.77 -11.91 4.86
N ALA A 154 3.49 -12.96 5.63
CA ALA A 154 2.14 -13.37 6.00
C ALA A 154 1.55 -12.51 7.11
N ASP A 155 2.41 -11.94 7.96
CA ASP A 155 2.03 -11.13 9.09
C ASP A 155 2.93 -9.90 9.26
N ARG A 156 2.52 -9.05 10.21
CA ARG A 156 3.21 -7.79 10.52
C ARG A 156 4.64 -8.03 11.01
N ASP A 157 4.87 -9.05 11.81
CA ASP A 157 6.18 -9.28 12.43
C ASP A 157 7.20 -9.76 11.39
N GLU A 158 6.78 -10.61 10.46
CA GLU A 158 7.57 -10.99 9.29
C GLU A 158 7.92 -9.79 8.43
N LEU A 159 6.94 -8.95 8.09
CA LEU A 159 7.16 -7.74 7.28
C LEU A 159 8.12 -6.75 7.96
N LEU A 160 8.02 -6.58 9.29
CA LEU A 160 8.94 -5.72 10.04
C LEU A 160 10.35 -6.29 10.12
N ARG A 161 10.52 -7.62 10.24
CA ARG A 161 11.83 -8.29 10.19
C ARG A 161 12.49 -8.11 8.83
N GLU A 162 11.75 -8.31 7.75
CA GLU A 162 12.26 -8.17 6.39
C GLU A 162 12.59 -6.71 6.03
N LEU A 163 11.79 -5.73 6.50
CA LEU A 163 12.16 -4.32 6.39
C LEU A 163 13.46 -3.99 7.14
N GLU A 164 13.70 -4.60 8.30
CA GLU A 164 14.96 -4.44 9.03
C GLU A 164 16.14 -5.04 8.25
N ALA A 165 15.94 -6.15 7.54
CA ALA A 165 16.94 -6.72 6.65
C ALA A 165 17.29 -5.76 5.49
N VAL A 166 16.29 -5.08 4.91
CA VAL A 166 16.52 -4.02 3.91
C VAL A 166 17.26 -2.83 4.51
N ALA A 167 16.89 -2.40 5.71
CA ALA A 167 17.52 -1.27 6.40
C ALA A 167 19.00 -1.53 6.72
N SER A 168 19.28 -2.70 7.30
CA SER A 168 20.64 -3.13 7.67
C SER A 168 21.48 -3.53 6.46
N GLY A 169 20.84 -3.87 5.33
CA GLY A 169 21.53 -4.25 4.08
C GLY A 169 21.90 -5.70 3.97
N SER A 170 21.30 -6.53 4.80
CA SER A 170 21.37 -7.98 4.66
C SER A 170 20.41 -8.50 3.60
N ALA A 171 19.42 -7.71 3.17
CA ALA A 171 18.53 -8.06 2.07
C ALA A 171 19.09 -7.68 0.70
N THR A 172 18.71 -8.44 -0.33
CA THR A 172 19.05 -8.14 -1.72
C THR A 172 18.24 -6.93 -2.20
N VAL A 173 18.93 -5.90 -2.68
CA VAL A 173 18.32 -4.71 -3.29
C VAL A 173 18.49 -4.78 -4.80
N GLY A 174 17.40 -4.53 -5.53
CA GLY A 174 17.42 -4.43 -6.98
C GLY A 174 17.55 -2.97 -7.44
N GLU A 175 18.39 -2.73 -8.44
CA GLU A 175 18.33 -1.50 -9.24
C GLU A 175 17.54 -1.79 -10.53
N ALA A 176 16.36 -1.19 -10.63
CA ALA A 176 15.52 -1.31 -11.81
C ALA A 176 16.16 -0.57 -12.99
N ARG A 177 16.69 -1.32 -13.95
CA ARG A 177 17.08 -0.81 -15.26
C ARG A 177 15.87 -0.88 -16.19
N THR A 178 15.62 0.19 -16.95
CA THR A 178 14.60 0.17 -18.01
C THR A 178 15.01 -0.84 -19.06
N ARG A 179 14.44 -2.04 -18.99
CA ARG A 179 14.46 -3.02 -20.08
C ARG A 179 13.02 -3.26 -20.50
N SER A 180 12.81 -3.26 -21.81
CA SER A 180 11.51 -3.55 -22.40
C SER A 180 11.40 -5.04 -22.72
N GLY A 181 10.25 -5.62 -22.41
CA GLY A 181 9.86 -6.96 -22.82
C GLY A 181 10.10 -8.03 -21.76
N VAL A 182 9.11 -8.91 -21.60
CA VAL A 182 9.15 -10.08 -20.73
C VAL A 182 9.18 -11.32 -21.62
N VAL A 183 10.02 -12.30 -21.31
CA VAL A 183 10.02 -13.60 -22.00
C VAL A 183 9.53 -14.64 -21.01
N PHE A 184 8.46 -15.37 -21.36
CA PHE A 184 8.07 -16.55 -20.60
C PHE A 184 8.84 -17.76 -21.11
N VAL A 185 9.50 -18.46 -20.19
CA VAL A 185 10.29 -19.67 -20.48
C VAL A 185 9.55 -20.87 -19.89
N PHE A 186 9.24 -21.85 -20.74
CA PHE A 186 8.45 -23.03 -20.43
C PHE A 186 9.35 -24.27 -20.46
N PRO A 187 10.00 -24.63 -19.34
CA PRO A 187 10.92 -25.76 -19.32
C PRO A 187 10.20 -27.09 -19.56
N GLY A 188 10.96 -28.09 -20.03
CA GLY A 188 10.49 -29.46 -20.14
C GLY A 188 10.38 -30.18 -18.80
N GLN A 189 10.44 -31.52 -18.85
CA GLN A 189 10.38 -32.37 -17.67
C GLN A 189 11.61 -32.19 -16.75
N GLY A 190 11.39 -32.27 -15.43
CA GLY A 190 12.45 -32.20 -14.40
C GLY A 190 12.16 -31.20 -13.29
N SER A 191 11.20 -30.29 -13.47
CA SER A 191 10.81 -29.28 -12.47
C SER A 191 9.64 -29.71 -11.56
N GLN A 192 9.08 -30.90 -11.77
CA GLN A 192 7.96 -31.40 -11.00
C GLN A 192 8.34 -31.74 -9.55
N TRP A 193 7.38 -31.56 -8.64
CA TRP A 193 7.43 -32.06 -7.27
C TRP A 193 6.01 -32.35 -6.77
N VAL A 194 5.88 -33.20 -5.75
CA VAL A 194 4.58 -33.65 -5.24
C VAL A 194 3.85 -32.49 -4.58
N GLY A 195 2.66 -32.17 -5.10
CA GLY A 195 1.84 -31.07 -4.59
C GLY A 195 2.10 -29.69 -5.21
N MET A 196 2.86 -29.62 -6.32
CA MET A 196 3.35 -28.36 -6.90
C MET A 196 2.33 -27.28 -7.28
N ALA A 197 1.04 -27.63 -7.32
CA ALA A 197 -0.04 -26.73 -7.69
C ALA A 197 -1.11 -26.58 -6.60
N LEU A 198 -1.06 -27.38 -5.52
CA LEU A 198 -2.16 -27.51 -4.57
C LEU A 198 -2.46 -26.20 -3.83
N GLU A 199 -1.43 -25.52 -3.35
CA GLU A 199 -1.59 -24.25 -2.63
C GLU A 199 -2.15 -23.15 -3.55
N LEU A 200 -1.71 -23.10 -4.81
CA LEU A 200 -2.22 -22.14 -5.79
C LEU A 200 -3.67 -22.45 -6.21
N LEU A 201 -4.08 -23.72 -6.23
CA LEU A 201 -5.48 -24.08 -6.46
C LEU A 201 -6.41 -23.57 -5.36
N GLU A 202 -5.92 -23.50 -4.13
CA GLU A 202 -6.68 -23.00 -2.98
C GLU A 202 -6.74 -21.46 -2.95
N HIS A 203 -5.60 -20.80 -3.20
CA HIS A 203 -5.46 -19.36 -2.95
C HIS A 203 -5.58 -18.47 -4.19
N SER A 204 -5.52 -19.03 -5.40
CA SER A 204 -5.60 -18.26 -6.65
C SER A 204 -6.75 -18.73 -7.54
N PRO A 205 -7.88 -18.00 -7.54
CA PRO A 205 -9.01 -18.30 -8.42
C PRO A 205 -8.63 -18.33 -9.91
N VAL A 206 -7.74 -17.43 -10.35
CA VAL A 206 -7.25 -17.38 -11.74
C VAL A 206 -6.49 -18.65 -12.11
N PHE A 207 -5.60 -19.10 -11.23
CA PHE A 207 -4.84 -20.33 -11.45
C PHE A 207 -5.76 -21.56 -11.44
N ALA A 208 -6.68 -21.62 -10.47
CA ALA A 208 -7.64 -22.72 -10.33
C ALA A 208 -8.60 -22.83 -11.53
N GLU A 209 -9.05 -21.69 -12.06
CA GLU A 209 -9.86 -21.64 -13.28
C GLU A 209 -9.10 -22.19 -14.48
N ARG A 210 -7.85 -21.74 -14.70
CA ARG A 210 -7.06 -22.23 -15.81
C ARG A 210 -6.71 -23.72 -15.69
N MET A 211 -6.43 -24.21 -14.48
CA MET A 211 -6.21 -25.63 -14.23
C MET A 211 -7.45 -26.48 -14.56
N ARG A 212 -8.65 -25.96 -14.31
CA ARG A 212 -9.91 -26.65 -14.66
C ARG A 212 -10.11 -26.74 -16.17
N GLU A 213 -9.87 -25.65 -16.90
CA GLU A 213 -9.89 -25.68 -18.37
C GLU A 213 -8.89 -26.70 -18.94
N CYS A 214 -7.69 -26.78 -18.35
CA CYS A 214 -6.69 -27.78 -18.74
C CYS A 214 -7.16 -29.20 -18.43
N ALA A 215 -7.82 -29.43 -17.29
CA ALA A 215 -8.38 -30.74 -16.94
C ALA A 215 -9.44 -31.17 -17.97
N ASP A 216 -10.36 -30.28 -18.33
CA ASP A 216 -11.42 -30.53 -19.31
C ASP A 216 -10.82 -30.82 -20.70
N ALA A 217 -9.77 -30.09 -21.09
CA ALA A 217 -9.08 -30.30 -22.36
C ALA A 217 -8.30 -31.63 -22.42
N LEU A 218 -7.75 -32.09 -21.29
CA LEU A 218 -7.01 -33.35 -21.21
C LEU A 218 -7.90 -34.58 -21.09
N ALA A 219 -9.09 -34.45 -20.49
CA ALA A 219 -9.98 -35.55 -20.17
C ALA A 219 -10.23 -36.57 -21.31
N PRO A 220 -10.33 -36.19 -22.61
CA PRO A 220 -10.52 -37.15 -23.69
C PRO A 220 -9.28 -38.02 -24.02
N PHE A 221 -8.10 -37.63 -23.53
CA PHE A 221 -6.81 -38.22 -23.92
C PHE A 221 -6.14 -39.02 -22.80
N VAL A 222 -6.67 -38.99 -21.57
CA VAL A 222 -6.06 -39.59 -20.40
C VAL A 222 -7.08 -40.38 -19.57
N GLU A 223 -6.61 -41.41 -18.88
CA GLU A 223 -7.44 -42.26 -17.99
C GLU A 223 -7.39 -41.81 -16.52
N TRP A 224 -6.66 -40.75 -16.22
CA TRP A 224 -6.45 -40.22 -14.88
C TRP A 224 -7.04 -38.81 -14.72
N SER A 225 -7.31 -38.38 -13.49
CA SER A 225 -7.78 -37.03 -13.18
C SER A 225 -6.60 -36.10 -12.91
N LEU A 226 -6.56 -34.94 -13.57
CA LEU A 226 -5.51 -33.92 -13.36
C LEU A 226 -5.37 -33.56 -11.88
N PHE A 227 -6.48 -33.35 -11.18
CA PHE A 227 -6.46 -33.01 -9.76
C PHE A 227 -6.09 -34.22 -8.88
N GLY A 228 -6.42 -35.43 -9.32
CA GLY A 228 -6.11 -36.66 -8.58
C GLY A 228 -4.62 -37.00 -8.55
N VAL A 229 -3.86 -36.64 -9.59
CA VAL A 229 -2.44 -37.00 -9.72
C VAL A 229 -1.48 -35.98 -9.10
N LEU A 230 -1.94 -34.76 -8.74
CA LEU A 230 -1.07 -33.70 -8.21
C LEU A 230 -0.39 -34.06 -6.88
N GLY A 231 -1.05 -34.87 -6.06
CA GLY A 231 -0.54 -35.36 -4.77
C GLY A 231 0.03 -36.78 -4.81
N ASP A 232 0.08 -37.40 -5.99
CA ASP A 232 0.50 -38.80 -6.14
C ASP A 232 1.91 -38.87 -6.74
N GLU A 233 2.88 -39.19 -5.88
CA GLU A 233 4.29 -39.32 -6.26
C GLU A 233 4.52 -40.40 -7.33
N VAL A 234 3.80 -41.52 -7.23
CA VAL A 234 3.96 -42.64 -8.17
C VAL A 234 3.41 -42.25 -9.54
N ALA A 235 2.26 -41.57 -9.56
CA ALA A 235 1.68 -41.04 -10.79
C ALA A 235 2.60 -40.00 -11.44
N LEU A 236 3.17 -39.07 -10.66
CA LEU A 236 4.11 -38.05 -11.17
C LEU A 236 5.46 -38.63 -11.62
N GLY A 237 5.78 -39.87 -11.26
CA GLY A 237 6.92 -40.60 -11.82
C GLY A 237 6.72 -41.11 -13.25
N ARG A 238 5.47 -41.19 -13.72
CA ARG A 238 5.12 -41.67 -15.07
C ARG A 238 5.19 -40.54 -16.09
N VAL A 239 5.94 -40.76 -17.17
CA VAL A 239 6.17 -39.75 -18.23
C VAL A 239 4.85 -39.30 -18.89
N ASP A 240 3.94 -40.23 -19.13
CA ASP A 240 2.62 -39.99 -19.72
C ASP A 240 1.66 -39.20 -18.81
N VAL A 241 1.98 -39.07 -17.52
CA VAL A 241 1.25 -38.25 -16.55
C VAL A 241 1.96 -36.90 -16.36
N VAL A 242 3.26 -36.93 -16.06
CA VAL A 242 4.01 -35.74 -15.65
C VAL A 242 4.08 -34.67 -16.73
N GLN A 243 4.19 -35.04 -18.02
CA GLN A 243 4.29 -34.06 -19.10
C GLN A 243 2.98 -33.27 -19.29
N PRO A 244 1.79 -33.92 -19.42
CA PRO A 244 0.52 -33.20 -19.43
C PRO A 244 0.25 -32.38 -18.15
N VAL A 245 0.62 -32.89 -16.96
CA VAL A 245 0.46 -32.15 -15.71
C VAL A 245 1.33 -30.89 -15.69
N LEU A 246 2.61 -30.99 -16.09
CA LEU A 246 3.51 -29.84 -16.18
C LEU A 246 3.01 -28.82 -17.20
N TRP A 247 2.49 -29.26 -18.35
CA TRP A 247 1.85 -28.37 -19.32
C TRP A 247 0.70 -27.58 -18.70
N ALA A 248 -0.22 -28.26 -17.99
CA ALA A 248 -1.36 -27.62 -17.35
C ALA A 248 -0.93 -26.59 -16.30
N VAL A 249 0.07 -26.93 -15.46
CA VAL A 249 0.63 -26.02 -14.45
C VAL A 249 1.30 -24.81 -15.12
N MET A 250 2.12 -25.03 -16.13
CA MET A 250 2.84 -23.96 -16.83
C MET A 250 1.91 -22.95 -17.50
N VAL A 251 0.87 -23.42 -18.20
CA VAL A 251 -0.13 -22.52 -18.80
C VAL A 251 -0.93 -21.78 -17.73
N SER A 252 -1.25 -22.44 -16.62
CA SER A 252 -1.95 -21.81 -15.49
C SER A 252 -1.10 -20.74 -14.78
N LEU A 253 0.21 -20.97 -14.63
CA LEU A 253 1.14 -19.96 -14.14
C LEU A 253 1.27 -18.77 -15.09
N ALA A 254 1.28 -19.01 -16.41
CA ALA A 254 1.31 -17.93 -17.39
C ALA A 254 0.07 -17.02 -17.28
N GLU A 255 -1.10 -17.60 -17.06
CA GLU A 255 -2.34 -16.82 -16.83
C GLU A 255 -2.32 -16.08 -15.50
N LEU A 256 -1.77 -16.69 -14.44
CA LEU A 256 -1.58 -16.01 -13.17
C LEU A 256 -0.70 -14.76 -13.34
N TRP A 257 0.44 -14.86 -14.03
CA TRP A 257 1.28 -13.70 -14.35
C TRP A 257 0.54 -12.62 -15.14
N ARG A 258 -0.26 -13.01 -16.13
CA ARG A 258 -1.06 -12.08 -16.93
C ARG A 258 -2.11 -11.35 -16.10
N SER A 259 -2.67 -12.00 -15.08
CA SER A 259 -3.64 -11.36 -14.18
C SER A 259 -3.03 -10.22 -13.34
N TYR A 260 -1.73 -10.27 -13.07
CA TYR A 260 -0.96 -9.18 -12.47
C TYR A 260 -0.42 -8.16 -13.48
N GLY A 261 -0.88 -8.22 -14.74
CA GLY A 261 -0.48 -7.30 -15.81
C GLY A 261 0.87 -7.63 -16.46
N VAL A 262 1.48 -8.77 -16.15
CA VAL A 262 2.74 -9.21 -16.77
C VAL A 262 2.44 -10.00 -18.04
N THR A 263 2.56 -9.33 -19.19
CA THR A 263 2.33 -9.96 -20.51
C THR A 263 3.65 -10.25 -21.22
N PRO A 264 3.87 -11.48 -21.71
CA PRO A 264 5.10 -11.82 -22.42
C PRO A 264 5.14 -11.13 -23.79
N SER A 265 6.32 -10.64 -24.17
CA SER A 265 6.63 -10.17 -25.53
C SER A 265 7.15 -11.31 -26.41
N ALA A 266 7.67 -12.37 -25.80
CA ALA A 266 8.06 -13.61 -26.47
C ALA A 266 7.89 -14.79 -25.52
N VAL A 267 7.84 -15.99 -26.10
CA VAL A 267 7.83 -17.26 -25.36
C VAL A 267 8.91 -18.18 -25.91
N VAL A 268 9.51 -18.99 -25.03
CA VAL A 268 10.48 -20.03 -25.39
C VAL A 268 10.14 -21.29 -24.59
N GLY A 269 10.18 -22.46 -25.23
CA GLY A 269 10.01 -23.77 -24.62
C GLY A 269 11.04 -24.76 -25.14
#